data_AF-A0A163URX6-F1
#
_entry.id   AF-A0A163URX6-F1
#
_cell.length_a   1.000
_cell.length_b   1.000
_cell.length_c   1.000
_cell.angle_alpha   90.00
_cell.angle_beta   90.00
_cell.angle_gamma   90.00
#
_symmetry.space_group_name_H-M   'P 1'
#
loop_
_entity.id
_entity.type
_entity.pdbx_description
1 polymer ?
#
loop_
_entity_poly.entity_id
_entity_poly.type
_entity_poly.pdbx_seq_one_letter_code
_entity_poly.pdbx_strand_id
1 'polypeptide(L)' 'NPFHCLSIVFLYGSALLFAMHGGTILAVTRYGGDRELEQIVDRGTATERAALFWRWTMGFNATMEGIHRWAWWFA' A
#
# COMPACT_ATOMS: atom_id res chain seq x y z
N ASN A 1 11.24 5.10 -27.73
CA ASN A 1 11.87 3.90 -27.11
C ASN A 1 10.83 3.29 -26.16
N PRO A 2 10.34 2.06 -26.40
CA PRO A 2 9.32 1.44 -25.55
C PRO A 2 9.75 1.27 -24.09
N PHE A 3 11.04 1.05 -23.82
CA PHE A 3 11.56 0.96 -22.44
C PHE A 3 11.54 2.30 -21.71
N HIS A 4 11.64 3.42 -22.43
CA HIS A 4 11.44 4.76 -21.84
C HIS A 4 9.99 4.95 -21.41
N CYS A 5 9.03 4.46 -22.19
CA CYS A 5 7.63 4.48 -21.80
C CYS A 5 7.37 3.59 -20.57
N LEU A 6 8.00 2.40 -20.50
CA LEU A 6 7.94 1.55 -19.31
C LEU A 6 8.51 2.27 -18.08
N SER A 7 9.65 2.96 -18.20
CA SER A 7 10.21 3.76 -17.12
C SER A 7 9.25 4.85 -16.61
N ILE A 8 8.52 5.52 -17.52
CA ILE A 8 7.48 6.50 -17.13
C ILE A 8 6.34 5.83 -16.34
N VAL A 9 5.90 4.63 -16.76
CA VAL A 9 4.86 3.87 -16.05
C VAL A 9 5.32 3.51 -14.63
N PHE A 10 6.54 3.03 -14.46
CA PHE A 10 7.09 2.70 -13.13
C PHE A 10 7.28 3.95 -12.27
N LEU A 11 7.71 5.07 -12.86
CA LEU A 11 7.86 6.34 -12.14
C LEU A 11 6.51 6.86 -11.61
N TYR A 12 5.49 6.94 -12.47
CA TYR A 12 4.16 7.37 -12.04
C TYR A 12 3.49 6.34 -11.13
N GLY A 13 3.68 5.05 -11.38
CA GLY A 13 3.22 3.96 -10.53
C GLY A 13 3.81 4.02 -9.12
N SER A 14 5.10 4.34 -8.99
CA SER A 14 5.76 4.52 -7.68
C SER A 14 5.15 5.66 -6.89
N ALA A 15 4.96 6.83 -7.52
CA ALA A 15 4.31 7.97 -6.87
C ALA A 15 2.86 7.65 -6.46
N LEU A 16 2.11 6.99 -7.33
CA LEU A 16 0.74 6.56 -7.06
C LEU A 16 0.68 5.59 -5.87
N LEU A 17 1.49 4.52 -5.88
CA LEU A 17 1.52 3.52 -4.81
C LEU A 17 1.91 4.14 -3.48
N PHE A 18 2.92 5.01 -3.46
CA PHE A 18 3.36 5.66 -2.22
C PHE A 18 2.30 6.62 -1.67
N ALA A 19 1.63 7.39 -2.53
CA ALA A 19 0.53 8.26 -2.12
C ALA A 19 -0.65 7.46 -1.55
N MET A 20 -1.04 6.36 -2.21
CA MET A 20 -2.09 5.46 -1.74
C MET A 20 -1.73 4.85 -0.38
N HIS A 21 -0.53 4.28 -0.26
CA HIS A 21 -0.06 3.62 0.95
C HIS A 21 0.09 4.62 2.10
N GLY A 22 0.85 5.71 1.91
CA GLY A 22 1.06 6.73 2.93
C GLY A 22 -0.25 7.37 3.41
N GLY A 23 -1.16 7.68 2.47
CA GLY A 23 -2.50 8.15 2.82
C GLY A 23 -3.31 7.14 3.63
N THR A 24 -3.21 5.86 3.28
CA THR A 24 -3.86 4.77 4.03
C THR A 24 -3.32 4.66 5.45
N ILE A 25 -1.99 4.64 5.63
CA ILE A 25 -1.35 4.52 6.95
C ILE A 25 -1.74 5.68 7.85
N LEU A 26 -1.67 6.92 7.35
CA LEU A 26 -2.09 8.11 8.10
C LEU A 26 -3.57 8.04 8.50
N ALA A 27 -4.44 7.53 7.64
CA ALA A 27 -5.86 7.38 7.94
C ALA A 27 -6.13 6.34 9.04
N VAL A 28 -5.27 5.32 9.18
CA VAL A 28 -5.38 4.28 10.22
C VAL A 28 -4.42 4.46 11.40
N THR A 29 -3.63 5.54 11.47
CA THR A 29 -2.74 5.84 12.61
C THR A 29 -3.50 5.91 13.94
N ARG A 30 -4.76 6.36 13.93
CA ARG A 30 -5.64 6.33 15.13
C ARG A 30 -5.87 4.92 15.72
N TYR A 31 -5.52 3.88 14.97
CA TYR A 31 -5.55 2.47 15.37
C TYR A 31 -4.14 1.86 15.46
N GLY A 32 -3.08 2.68 15.40
CA GLY A 32 -1.68 2.24 15.42
C GLY A 32 -1.20 1.61 14.11
N GLY A 33 -1.77 1.99 12.96
CA GLY A 33 -1.41 1.40 11.66
C GLY A 33 0.01 1.70 11.18
N ASP A 34 0.68 2.69 11.75
CA ASP A 34 2.10 3.01 11.54
C ASP A 34 3.06 2.00 12.18
N ARG A 35 2.57 1.19 13.13
CA ARG A 35 3.31 0.08 13.75
C ARG A 35 3.25 -1.17 12.89
N GLU A 36 3.77 -1.05 11.67
CA GLU A 36 3.52 -2.01 10.60
C GLU A 36 4.11 -3.40 10.87
N LEU A 37 5.25 -3.51 11.56
CA LEU A 37 5.82 -4.80 11.94
C LEU A 37 4.88 -5.56 12.89
N GLU A 38 4.33 -4.89 13.89
CA GLU A 38 3.36 -5.49 14.80
C GLU A 38 2.07 -5.87 14.07
N GLN A 39 1.61 -5.03 13.14
CA GLN A 39 0.45 -5.32 12.30
C GLN A 39 0.66 -6.50 11.33
N ILE A 40 1.89 -6.73 10.89
CA ILE A 40 2.27 -7.88 10.06
C ILE A 40 2.26 -9.17 10.87
N VAL A 41 2.83 -9.14 12.08
CA VAL A 41 2.93 -10.31 12.96
C VAL A 41 1.59 -10.66 13.60
N ASP A 42 0.84 -9.65 14.07
CA ASP A 42 -0.47 -9.79 14.69
C ASP A 42 -1.47 -8.79 14.08
N ARG A 43 -2.40 -9.31 13.28
CA ARG A 43 -3.29 -8.50 12.46
C ARG A 43 -4.30 -7.74 13.33
N GLY A 44 -4.15 -6.42 13.41
CA GLY A 44 -5.10 -5.53 14.09
C GLY A 44 -6.15 -4.88 13.19
N THR A 45 -7.07 -4.14 13.82
CA THR A 45 -8.15 -3.43 13.10
C THR A 45 -7.64 -2.36 12.13
N ALA A 46 -6.43 -1.82 12.35
CA ALA A 46 -5.77 -0.93 11.39
C ALA A 46 -5.59 -1.62 10.04
N THR A 47 -4.99 -2.83 10.04
CA THR A 47 -4.77 -3.65 8.85
C THR A 47 -6.08 -4.11 8.21
N GLU A 48 -7.06 -4.52 9.01
CA GLU A 48 -8.37 -4.95 8.50
C GLU A 48 -9.09 -3.80 7.77
N ARG A 49 -9.10 -2.60 8.35
CA ARG A 49 -9.75 -1.43 7.75
C ARG A 49 -9.01 -0.93 6.51
N ALA A 50 -7.67 -0.90 6.56
CA ALA A 50 -6.84 -0.57 5.40
C ALA A 50 -7.13 -1.52 4.23
N ALA A 51 -7.16 -2.83 4.49
CA ALA A 51 -7.48 -3.84 3.49
C ALA A 51 -8.92 -3.70 2.96
N LEU A 52 -9.91 -3.54 3.84
CA LEU A 52 -11.31 -3.42 3.44
C LEU A 52 -11.59 -2.16 2.63
N PHE A 53 -10.96 -1.03 2.96
CA PHE A 53 -11.07 0.21 2.20
C PHE A 53 -10.73 -0.04 0.71
N TRP A 54 -9.60 -0.67 0.43
CA TRP A 54 -9.19 -0.97 -0.94
C TRP A 54 -10.03 -2.05 -1.58
N ARG A 55 -10.41 -3.09 -0.83
CA ARG A 55 -11.31 -4.14 -1.35
C ARG A 55 -12.64 -3.58 -1.82
N TRP A 56 -13.21 -2.63 -1.09
CA TRP A 56 -14.46 -1.95 -1.48
C TRP A 56 -14.26 -0.91 -2.58
N THR A 57 -13.09 -0.29 -2.65
CA THR A 57 -12.79 0.75 -3.66
C THR A 57 -12.49 0.17 -5.05
N MET A 58 -11.73 -0.94 -5.12
CA MET A 58 -11.19 -1.46 -6.38
C MET A 58 -11.29 -2.99 -6.53
N GLY A 59 -12.04 -3.66 -5.66
CA GLY A 59 -12.36 -5.10 -5.79
C GLY A 59 -11.28 -6.06 -5.28
N PHE A 60 -10.08 -5.56 -4.96
CA PHE A 60 -8.98 -6.32 -4.34
C PHE A 60 -8.20 -5.46 -3.34
N ASN A 61 -7.35 -6.09 -2.54
CA ASN A 61 -6.52 -5.40 -1.55
C ASN A 61 -5.18 -6.12 -1.33
N ALA A 62 -4.24 -5.43 -0.69
CA ALA A 62 -2.99 -6.01 -0.20
C ALA A 62 -3.09 -6.37 1.29
N THR A 63 -2.11 -7.13 1.79
CA THR A 63 -1.80 -7.24 3.22
C THR A 63 -0.80 -6.16 3.63
N MET A 64 -0.62 -5.94 4.94
CA MET A 64 0.37 -4.96 5.45
C MET A 64 1.79 -5.28 4.98
N GLU A 65 2.18 -6.57 4.94
CA GLU A 65 3.47 -6.96 4.36
C GLU A 65 3.46 -6.87 2.82
N GLY A 66 2.37 -7.28 2.19
CA GLY A 66 2.26 -7.39 0.73
C GLY A 66 2.47 -6.05 0.03
N ILE A 67 1.90 -4.95 0.54
CA ILE A 67 2.03 -3.63 -0.08
C ILE A 67 3.48 -3.15 -0.18
N HIS A 68 4.33 -3.53 0.79
CA HIS A 68 5.76 -3.22 0.76
C HIS A 68 6.49 -3.97 -0.36
N ARG A 69 6.05 -5.19 -0.69
CA ARG A 69 6.57 -5.94 -1.85
C ARG A 69 6.17 -5.28 -3.17
N TRP A 70 4.93 -4.81 -3.29
CA TRP A 70 4.49 -4.05 -4.46
C TRP A 70 5.30 -2.78 -4.64
N ALA A 71 5.49 -2.01 -3.57
CA ALA A 71 6.31 -0.79 -3.60
C ALA A 71 7.77 -1.08 -4.00
N TRP A 72 8.37 -2.15 -3.45
CA TRP A 72 9.75 -2.53 -3.78
C TRP A 72 9.93 -2.93 -5.25
N TRP A 73 8.97 -3.64 -5.85
CA TRP A 73 9.06 -4.05 -7.26
C TRP A 73 8.72 -2.94 -8.27
N PHE A 74 8.01 -1.89 -7.85
CA PHE A 74 7.65 -0.77 -8.72
C PHE A 74 8.75 0.29 -8.84
N ALA A 75 9.64 0.36 -7.86
CA ALA A 75 10.77 1.29 -7.81
C ALA A 75 12.01 0.70 -8.50
#